data_AF-A0A3L7PHA8-F1
#
_entry.id   AF-A0A3L7PHA8-F1
#
_cell.length_a   1.000
_cell.length_b   1.000
_cell.length_c   1.000
_cell.angle_alpha   90.00
_cell.angle_beta   90.00
_cell.angle_gamma   90.00
#
_symmetry.space_group_name_H-M   'P 1'
#
loop_
_entity.id
_entity.type
_entity.pdbx_description
1 polymer ?
#
loop_
_entity_poly.entity_id
_entity_poly.type
_entity_poly.pdbx_seq_one_letter_code
_entity_poly.pdbx_strand_id
1 'polypeptide(L)'
;MRSLTAAEDGPENETYASAGWADTEVRRVGNRTTTPQPDSEHPSLTGGAATASSSRFGSSHPAGVCFVWGDGSTRWINYAVDPVSFERACRRDDGQLLSTGDL
;
A
#
# COMPACT_ATOMS: atom_id res chain seq x y z
N MET A 1 -3.34 30.95 -19.95
CA MET A 1 -2.13 30.11 -20.05
C MET A 1 -1.71 29.80 -18.61
N ARG A 2 -2.12 28.65 -18.06
CA ARG A 2 -1.82 28.30 -16.66
C ARG A 2 -0.35 27.91 -16.57
N SER A 3 0.39 28.65 -15.75
CA SER A 3 1.80 28.39 -15.44
C SER A 3 1.90 27.01 -14.78
N LEU A 4 2.63 26.10 -15.42
CA LEU A 4 3.04 24.83 -14.84
C LEU A 4 4.25 25.14 -13.94
N THR A 5 4.01 25.34 -12.65
CA THR A 5 5.08 25.28 -11.66
C THR A 5 5.48 23.82 -11.56
N ALA A 6 6.69 23.50 -12.03
CA ALA A 6 7.30 22.18 -11.85
C ALA A 6 7.21 21.81 -10.38
N ALA A 7 6.55 20.69 -10.08
CA ALA A 7 6.70 20.06 -8.78
C ALA A 7 8.17 19.68 -8.66
N GLU A 8 8.79 19.98 -7.52
CA GLU A 8 10.20 19.68 -7.29
C GLU A 8 10.42 18.16 -7.34
N ASP A 9 11.00 17.71 -8.45
CA ASP A 9 11.50 16.36 -8.65
C ASP A 9 12.58 16.10 -7.58
N GLY A 10 12.45 14.99 -6.85
CA GLY A 10 13.56 14.45 -6.06
C GLY A 10 14.77 14.14 -6.97
N PRO A 11 15.94 13.80 -6.41
CA PRO A 11 17.17 13.59 -7.20
C PRO A 11 17.09 12.49 -8.27
N GLU A 12 15.97 11.76 -8.38
CA GLU A 12 15.73 10.63 -9.27
C GLU A 12 14.45 10.70 -10.15
N ASN A 13 13.68 11.80 -10.08
CA ASN A 13 12.63 12.19 -11.05
C ASN A 13 11.47 11.17 -11.26
N GLU A 14 10.78 10.73 -10.20
CA GLU A 14 9.67 9.76 -10.34
C GLU A 14 8.24 10.27 -10.12
N THR A 15 7.32 9.71 -10.91
CA THR A 15 5.88 9.70 -10.70
C THR A 15 5.35 8.30 -11.08
N TYR A 16 4.32 7.81 -10.40
CA TYR A 16 3.68 6.46 -10.36
C TYR A 16 3.66 5.95 -8.91
N ALA A 17 3.02 6.70 -8.00
CA ALA A 17 2.93 6.36 -6.55
C ALA A 17 4.28 5.99 -5.88
N SER A 18 5.37 6.62 -6.35
CA SER A 18 6.69 6.00 -6.51
C SER A 18 7.64 6.16 -5.31
N ALA A 19 8.53 5.18 -5.17
CA ALA A 19 9.65 5.11 -4.24
C ALA A 19 10.99 5.38 -4.94
N GLY A 20 11.65 6.47 -4.52
CA GLY A 20 13.08 6.73 -4.76
C GLY A 20 14.01 5.89 -3.86
N TRP A 21 15.26 6.34 -3.63
CA TRP A 21 16.33 5.48 -3.13
C TRP A 21 15.99 4.68 -1.85
N ALA A 22 15.78 3.38 -2.12
CA ALA A 22 15.79 2.21 -1.25
C ALA A 22 14.47 1.76 -0.56
N ASP A 23 14.03 0.57 -1.00
CA ASP A 23 13.30 -0.48 -0.26
C ASP A 23 11.76 -0.47 -0.17
N THR A 24 11.03 0.56 -0.60
CA THR A 24 9.57 0.61 -0.35
C THR A 24 8.66 0.10 -1.49
N GLU A 25 9.16 -0.05 -2.71
CA GLU A 25 8.39 -0.61 -3.84
C GLU A 25 8.42 -2.14 -3.89
N VAL A 26 9.59 -2.76 -3.68
CA VAL A 26 9.78 -4.22 -3.71
C VAL A 26 9.25 -4.89 -2.43
N ARG A 27 9.27 -4.16 -1.31
CA ARG A 27 8.87 -4.68 -0.01
C ARG A 27 8.11 -3.64 0.80
N ARG A 28 6.84 -3.92 1.04
CA ARG A 28 6.04 -3.20 2.04
C ARG A 28 5.89 -4.05 3.29
N VAL A 29 5.99 -3.41 4.44
CA VAL A 29 5.77 -4.07 5.74
C VAL A 29 4.29 -3.98 6.05
N GLY A 30 3.62 -5.13 6.12
CA GLY A 30 2.28 -5.20 6.65
C GLY A 30 2.29 -5.00 8.16
N ASN A 31 1.68 -3.92 8.63
CA ASN A 31 1.51 -3.62 10.04
C ASN A 31 0.16 -2.93 10.28
N ARG A 32 -0.18 -2.66 11.54
CA ARG A 32 -1.46 -2.05 11.94
C ARG A 32 -1.72 -0.65 11.38
N THR A 33 -0.68 0.05 10.99
CA THR A 33 -0.74 1.42 10.47
C THR A 33 -0.61 1.48 8.95
N THR A 34 -0.28 0.38 8.29
CA THR A 34 -0.04 0.29 6.84
C THR A 34 -0.98 -0.70 6.17
N THR A 35 -2.21 -0.82 6.68
CA THR A 35 -3.29 -1.59 6.03
C THR A 35 -3.50 -1.11 4.58
N PRO A 36 -4.02 -1.99 3.69
CA PRO A 36 -4.30 -1.62 2.32
C PRO A 36 -5.27 -0.44 2.23
N GLN A 37 -5.12 0.41 1.22
CA GLN A 37 -5.96 1.59 1.02
C GLN A 37 -6.26 1.80 -0.48
N PRO A 38 -7.41 2.40 -0.86
CA PRO A 38 -7.68 2.71 -2.26
C PRO A 38 -6.61 3.61 -2.87
N ASP A 39 -6.20 3.35 -4.11
CA ASP A 39 -5.20 4.19 -4.80
C ASP A 39 -5.64 5.65 -4.90
N SER A 40 -6.95 5.92 -4.98
CA SER A 40 -7.52 7.27 -5.01
C SER A 40 -7.22 8.10 -3.76
N GLU A 41 -6.87 7.45 -2.65
CA GLU A 41 -6.51 8.10 -1.40
C GLU A 41 -4.99 8.27 -1.24
N HIS A 42 -4.20 7.85 -2.23
CA HIS A 42 -2.75 7.98 -2.19
C HIS A 42 -2.33 9.44 -1.96
N PRO A 43 -1.35 9.73 -1.07
CA PRO A 43 -0.95 11.09 -0.73
C PRO A 43 -0.54 11.96 -1.92
N SER A 44 -0.01 11.36 -3.00
CA SER A 44 0.32 12.09 -4.22
C SER A 44 -0.88 12.60 -5.02
N LEU A 45 -2.07 12.01 -4.79
CA LEU A 45 -3.32 12.39 -5.45
C LEU A 45 -4.19 13.30 -4.59
N THR A 46 -4.09 13.19 -3.26
CA THR A 46 -4.95 13.91 -2.30
C THR A 46 -4.27 15.05 -1.56
N GLY A 47 -2.94 15.01 -1.40
CA GLY A 47 -2.19 15.92 -0.52
C GLY A 47 -1.47 17.08 -1.20
N GLY A 48 -1.59 17.24 -2.53
CA GLY A 48 -0.89 18.29 -3.29
C GLY A 48 0.63 18.09 -3.43
N ALA A 49 1.20 17.09 -2.73
CA ALA A 49 2.59 16.67 -2.86
C ALA A 49 2.71 15.58 -3.93
N ALA A 50 2.84 15.98 -5.20
CA ALA A 50 2.83 15.09 -6.37
C ALA A 50 3.87 13.95 -6.31
N THR A 51 4.90 14.09 -5.49
CA THR A 51 6.01 13.15 -5.31
C THR A 51 5.97 12.40 -3.96
N ALA A 52 4.86 12.47 -3.21
CA ALA A 52 4.73 11.78 -1.93
C ALA A 52 4.72 10.26 -2.10
N SER A 53 5.47 9.55 -1.25
CA SER A 53 5.52 8.09 -1.21
C SER A 53 4.57 7.50 -0.16
N SER A 54 4.19 6.23 -0.32
CA SER A 54 3.36 5.49 0.63
C SER A 54 3.84 4.06 0.85
N SER A 55 3.94 3.66 2.12
CA SER A 55 4.25 2.28 2.50
C SER A 55 3.02 1.36 2.52
N ARG A 56 1.83 1.87 2.20
CA ARG A 56 0.60 1.08 2.14
C ARG A 56 0.52 0.30 0.83
N PHE A 57 -0.10 -0.88 0.90
CA PHE A 57 -0.56 -1.58 -0.29
C PHE A 57 -1.79 -0.87 -0.85
N GLY A 58 -1.95 -0.85 -2.18
CA GLY A 58 -3.08 -0.20 -2.82
C GLY A 58 -3.55 -0.92 -4.07
N SER A 59 -4.78 -0.61 -4.47
CA SER A 59 -5.36 -1.02 -5.74
C SER A 59 -6.36 0.02 -6.23
N SER A 60 -6.53 0.05 -7.55
CA SER A 60 -7.54 0.89 -8.20
C SER A 60 -8.95 0.27 -8.09
N HIS A 61 -9.07 -1.00 -7.66
CA HIS A 61 -10.37 -1.61 -7.42
C HIS A 61 -11.00 -1.03 -6.14
N PRO A 62 -12.26 -0.58 -6.17
CA PRO A 62 -12.91 0.05 -5.00
C PRO A 62 -13.10 -0.85 -3.77
N ALA A 63 -13.04 -2.18 -3.93
CA ALA A 63 -13.41 -3.11 -2.87
C ALA A 63 -12.22 -3.65 -2.06
N GLY A 64 -10.98 -3.42 -2.49
CA GLY A 64 -9.80 -4.02 -1.85
C GLY A 64 -8.69 -4.40 -2.83
N VAL A 65 -7.80 -5.27 -2.34
CA VAL A 65 -6.58 -5.70 -3.02
C VAL A 65 -6.50 -7.22 -3.06
N CYS A 66 -5.90 -7.74 -4.11
CA CYS A 66 -5.69 -9.16 -4.30
C CYS A 66 -4.26 -9.54 -3.86
N PHE A 67 -4.13 -10.49 -2.93
CA PHE A 67 -2.84 -10.97 -2.42
C PHE A 67 -2.61 -12.44 -2.76
N VAL A 68 -1.37 -12.78 -3.08
CA VAL A 68 -0.91 -14.17 -3.17
C VAL A 68 -0.30 -14.56 -1.83
N TRP A 69 -0.73 -15.70 -1.31
CA TRP A 69 -0.36 -16.22 0.00
C TRP A 69 0.85 -17.16 -0.11
N GLY A 70 1.48 -17.46 1.04
CA GLY A 70 2.63 -18.36 1.09
C GLY A 70 2.34 -19.79 0.61
N ASP A 71 1.07 -20.19 0.56
CA ASP A 71 0.59 -21.47 0.03
C ASP A 71 0.29 -21.42 -1.48
N GLY A 72 0.49 -20.27 -2.14
CA GLY A 72 0.20 -20.05 -3.55
C GLY A 72 -1.28 -19.75 -3.85
N SER A 73 -2.16 -19.71 -2.84
CA SER A 73 -3.54 -19.27 -3.02
C SER A 73 -3.62 -17.76 -3.21
N THR A 74 -4.61 -17.32 -3.98
CA THR A 74 -4.89 -15.90 -4.17
C THR A 74 -6.16 -15.53 -3.41
N ARG A 75 -6.11 -14.47 -2.59
CA ARG A 75 -7.26 -14.03 -1.78
C ARG A 75 -7.45 -12.53 -1.87
N TRP A 76 -8.72 -12.13 -1.81
CA TRP A 76 -9.13 -10.74 -1.69
C TRP A 76 -9.02 -10.28 -0.24
N ILE A 77 -8.50 -9.07 -0.02
CA ILE A 77 -8.47 -8.40 1.29
C ILE A 77 -9.12 -7.03 1.12
N ASN A 78 -10.10 -6.71 1.95
CA ASN A 78 -10.83 -5.45 1.85
C ASN A 78 -10.08 -4.29 2.50
N TYR A 79 -10.37 -3.05 2.10
CA TYR A 79 -9.71 -1.87 2.70
C TYR A 79 -10.10 -1.60 4.16
N ALA A 80 -11.22 -2.18 4.62
CA ALA A 80 -11.65 -2.12 6.01
C ALA A 80 -11.23 -3.37 6.81
N VAL A 81 -10.18 -4.08 6.36
CA VAL A 81 -9.59 -5.20 7.08
C VAL A 81 -9.18 -4.78 8.50
N ASP A 82 -9.36 -5.67 9.47
CA ASP A 82 -8.87 -5.42 10.83
C ASP A 82 -7.34 -5.26 10.83
N PRO A 83 -6.79 -4.17 11.38
CA PRO A 83 -5.36 -3.93 11.33
C PRO A 83 -4.50 -4.98 12.04
N VAL A 84 -5.04 -5.66 13.06
CA VAL A 84 -4.33 -6.72 13.78
C VAL A 84 -4.32 -8.00 12.94
N SER A 85 -5.44 -8.35 12.33
CA SER A 85 -5.54 -9.49 11.40
C SER A 85 -4.62 -9.31 10.19
N PHE A 86 -4.56 -8.09 9.61
CA PHE A 86 -3.65 -7.79 8.52
C PHE A 86 -2.17 -7.92 8.92
N GLU A 87 -1.79 -7.42 10.10
CA GLU A 87 -0.43 -7.58 10.63
C GLU A 87 -0.06 -9.06 10.81
N ARG A 88 -0.98 -9.86 11.38
CA ARG A 88 -0.80 -11.31 11.55
C ARG A 88 -0.65 -12.02 10.21
N ALA A 89 -1.45 -11.66 9.21
CA ALA A 89 -1.33 -12.19 7.85
C ALA A 89 0.07 -11.95 7.23
N CYS A 90 0.74 -10.88 7.65
CA CYS A 90 2.07 -10.52 7.16
C CYS A 90 3.22 -11.07 8.02
N ARG A 91 2.94 -11.73 9.15
CA ARG A 91 3.95 -12.38 10.00
C ARG A 91 3.81 -13.90 9.94
N ARG A 92 4.88 -14.57 9.51
CA ARG A 92 4.90 -16.04 9.41
C ARG A 92 5.23 -16.73 10.74
N ASP A 93 5.86 -16.02 11.67
CA ASP A 93 6.45 -16.56 12.90
C ASP A 93 5.67 -16.19 14.17
N ASP A 94 4.48 -15.58 14.04
CA ASP A 94 3.68 -15.13 15.19
C ASP A 94 2.97 -16.26 15.95
N GLY A 95 2.91 -17.46 15.37
CA GLY A 95 2.26 -18.65 15.93
C GLY A 95 0.75 -18.52 16.12
N GLN A 96 0.12 -17.48 15.55
CA GLN A 96 -1.31 -17.23 15.70
C GLN A 96 -2.10 -17.87 14.54
N LEU A 97 -3.27 -18.39 14.87
CA LEU A 97 -4.24 -18.80 13.84
C LEU A 97 -4.90 -17.57 13.24
N LEU A 98 -4.93 -17.53 11.91
CA LEU A 98 -5.59 -16.48 11.15
C LEU A 98 -6.87 -17.03 10.54
N SER A 99 -8.01 -16.41 10.89
CA SER A 99 -9.30 -16.73 10.26
C SER A 99 -9.48 -15.88 9.01
N THR A 100 -9.91 -16.51 7.93
CA THR A 100 -10.11 -15.81 6.64
C THR A 100 -11.26 -14.80 6.68
N GLY A 101 -12.18 -14.92 7.65
CA GLY A 101 -13.29 -13.96 7.81
C GLY A 101 -12.87 -12.61 8.39
N ASP A 102 -11.64 -12.51 8.89
CA ASP A 102 -11.10 -11.31 9.52
C ASP A 102 -10.24 -10.48 8.55
N LEU A 103 -10.28 -10.81 7.24
CA LEU A 103 -9.43 -10.29 6.15
C LEU A 103 -10.24 -9.72 4.99
#